data_AF-A0A5P9GRR8-F1
#
_entry.id   AF-A0A5P9GRR8-F1
#
_cell.length_a   1.000
_cell.length_b   1.000
_cell.length_c   1.000
_cell.angle_alpha   90.00
_cell.angle_beta   90.00
_cell.angle_gamma   90.00
#
_symmetry.space_group_name_H-M   'P 1'
#
loop_
_entity.id
_entity.type
_entity.pdbx_description
1 polymer ?
#
loop_
_entity_poly.entity_id
_entity_poly.type
_entity_poly.pdbx_seq_one_letter_code
_entity_poly.pdbx_strand_id
1 'polypeptide(L)'
;MQTLGLLGVNVIGRRFDQHDDPLRQKLHYDLNPGGYFEEPDIYYGGPSSETFRRHLPDRSILKACKMDLRLLIDPSQFDAWVAAAPTICSVLVSYRSPSEQARSEFLTSGLAHTGIDPSGVDPRARFMFITSFLEEYRNNYSAVTKLSHGPLSVLAEKTHVVDFAEIANSRSYVERIAGLAALQPTEKEFDRAVANIDPGLMRIRADELDEHERRWSRNLGADEVFEQLVRLRKKES
;
A
#
# COMPACT_ATOMS: atom_id res chain seq x y z
N MET A 1 5.05 4.67 -0.86
CA MET A 1 6.46 5.04 -0.61
C MET A 1 6.87 6.37 -1.24
N GLN A 2 6.41 6.73 -2.45
CA GLN A 2 6.82 7.96 -3.12
C GLN A 2 6.45 9.27 -2.38
N THR A 3 5.24 9.38 -1.80
CA THR A 3 4.85 10.54 -0.98
C THR A 3 5.82 10.77 0.18
N LEU A 4 6.17 9.72 0.93
CA LEU A 4 7.17 9.80 2.00
C LEU A 4 8.54 10.27 1.48
N GLY A 5 8.98 9.78 0.31
CA GLY A 5 10.23 10.21 -0.31
C GLY A 5 10.22 11.64 -0.83
N LEU A 6 9.08 12.15 -1.27
CA LEU A 6 8.90 13.55 -1.66
C LEU A 6 8.86 14.47 -0.43
N LEU A 7 8.41 13.97 0.71
CA LEU A 7 8.41 14.64 2.01
C LEU A 7 9.75 14.54 2.77
N GLY A 8 10.82 14.08 2.10
CA GLY A 8 12.18 14.08 2.66
C GLY A 8 12.54 12.83 3.48
N VAL A 9 11.75 11.75 3.45
CA VAL A 9 12.10 10.49 4.12
C VAL A 9 13.04 9.65 3.25
N ASN A 10 14.02 9.02 3.89
CA ASN A 10 14.77 7.93 3.26
C ASN A 10 13.83 6.75 3.01
N VAL A 11 13.49 6.55 1.74
CA VAL A 11 12.62 5.46 1.31
C VAL A 11 13.45 4.19 1.11
N ILE A 12 12.94 3.07 1.59
CA ILE A 12 13.44 1.75 1.24
C ILE A 12 12.90 1.40 -0.16
N GLY A 13 13.76 1.49 -1.17
CA GLY A 13 13.48 1.20 -2.58
C GLY A 13 14.03 2.24 -3.56
N ARG A 14 14.05 1.91 -4.86
CA ARG A 14 14.50 2.84 -5.91
C ARG A 14 13.56 4.04 -6.07
N ARG A 15 14.15 5.25 -6.05
CA ARG A 15 13.45 6.48 -6.42
C ARG A 15 13.45 6.58 -7.93
N PHE A 16 12.27 6.51 -8.56
CA PHE A 16 12.12 6.74 -10.00
C PHE A 16 11.89 8.23 -10.22
N ASP A 17 12.97 8.99 -10.22
CA ASP A 17 12.96 10.45 -10.39
C ASP A 17 13.08 10.89 -11.85
N GLN A 18 13.22 9.95 -12.80
CA GLN A 18 13.41 10.26 -14.21
C GLN A 18 12.34 9.61 -15.10
N HIS A 19 11.89 10.36 -16.11
CA HIS A 19 10.98 9.88 -17.16
C HIS A 19 11.60 8.79 -18.05
N ASP A 20 12.93 8.59 -17.95
CA ASP A 20 13.71 7.73 -18.83
C ASP A 20 14.03 6.33 -18.25
N ASP A 21 13.40 5.94 -17.13
CA ASP A 21 13.62 4.60 -16.57
C ASP A 21 12.98 3.50 -17.47
N PRO A 22 13.74 2.50 -17.93
CA PRO A 22 13.22 1.43 -18.79
C PRO A 22 12.10 0.59 -18.16
N LEU A 23 12.01 0.51 -16.82
CA LEU A 23 10.91 -0.15 -16.13
C LEU A 23 9.65 0.70 -16.14
N ARG A 24 9.78 2.03 -16.06
CA ARG A 24 8.66 2.97 -16.22
C ARG A 24 8.06 2.89 -17.63
N GLN A 25 8.90 2.67 -18.65
CA GLN A 25 8.45 2.52 -20.04
C GLN A 25 7.75 1.18 -20.33
N LYS A 26 8.02 0.13 -19.54
CA LYS A 26 7.39 -1.20 -19.67
C LYS A 26 6.04 -1.31 -18.98
N LEU A 27 5.75 -0.42 -18.04
CA LEU A 27 4.47 -0.37 -17.35
C LEU A 27 3.52 0.44 -18.22
N HIS A 28 2.43 -0.19 -18.67
CA HIS A 28 1.48 0.38 -19.63
C HIS A 28 1.12 1.82 -19.27
N TYR A 29 1.62 2.75 -20.08
CA TYR A 29 1.45 4.20 -19.97
C TYR A 29 -0.02 4.60 -19.88
N ASP A 30 -0.92 3.76 -20.42
CA ASP A 30 -2.37 4.01 -20.46
C ASP A 30 -3.06 3.87 -19.10
N LEU A 31 -2.46 3.19 -18.11
CA LEU A 31 -3.07 2.96 -16.79
C LEU A 31 -2.49 3.85 -15.68
N ASN A 32 -1.28 4.39 -15.86
CA ASN A 32 -0.59 5.19 -14.85
C ASN A 32 0.43 6.19 -15.45
N PRO A 33 0.01 7.10 -16.36
CA PRO A 33 0.92 7.89 -17.20
C PRO A 33 1.82 8.88 -16.42
N GLY A 34 1.53 9.13 -15.14
CA GLY A 34 2.32 10.02 -14.29
C GLY A 34 2.54 9.52 -12.86
N GLY A 35 1.98 8.36 -12.48
CA GLY A 35 1.84 8.03 -11.06
C GLY A 35 2.82 6.98 -10.53
N TYR A 36 3.00 7.10 -9.21
CA TYR A 36 3.32 6.07 -8.23
C TYR A 36 3.90 4.74 -8.76
N PHE A 37 5.15 4.47 -8.40
CA PHE A 37 5.74 3.14 -8.51
C PHE A 37 6.48 2.77 -7.22
N GLU A 38 6.14 1.60 -6.66
CA GLU A 38 6.92 0.94 -5.61
C GLU A 38 7.71 -0.18 -6.26
N GLU A 39 8.96 -0.36 -5.85
CA GLU A 39 9.80 -1.44 -6.36
C GLU A 39 9.10 -2.79 -6.09
N PRO A 40 8.75 -3.58 -7.13
CA PRO A 40 7.95 -4.79 -6.97
C PRO A 40 8.58 -5.77 -5.99
N ASP A 41 9.91 -5.87 -5.98
CA ASP A 41 10.64 -6.76 -5.07
C ASP A 41 10.47 -6.36 -3.60
N ILE A 42 10.31 -5.07 -3.31
CA ILE A 42 10.11 -4.56 -1.94
C ILE A 42 8.61 -4.56 -1.59
N TYR A 43 7.75 -4.20 -2.54
CA TYR A 43 6.31 -4.20 -2.35
C TYR A 43 5.72 -5.60 -2.19
N TYR A 44 6.24 -6.59 -2.94
CA TYR A 44 5.76 -7.97 -2.90
C TYR A 44 6.65 -8.91 -2.07
N GLY A 45 7.96 -8.65 -1.99
CA GLY A 45 8.91 -9.50 -1.24
C GLY A 45 9.25 -9.00 0.16
N GLY A 46 8.91 -7.75 0.47
CA GLY A 46 9.17 -7.13 1.77
C GLY A 46 10.63 -6.80 2.04
N PRO A 47 10.89 -6.03 3.10
CA PRO A 47 12.25 -5.65 3.46
C PRO A 47 12.96 -6.79 4.19
N SER A 48 14.03 -7.30 3.60
CA SER A 48 14.92 -8.25 4.27
C SER A 48 15.85 -7.54 5.27
N SER A 49 16.48 -8.31 6.17
CA SER A 49 17.56 -7.80 7.02
C SER A 49 18.71 -7.17 6.22
N GLU A 50 18.91 -7.57 4.97
CA GLU A 50 19.88 -6.93 4.07
C GLU A 50 19.34 -5.62 3.48
N THR A 51 18.05 -5.56 3.15
CA THR A 51 17.36 -4.34 2.72
C THR A 51 17.46 -3.26 3.79
N PHE A 52 17.17 -3.58 5.06
CA PHE A 52 17.34 -2.64 6.16
C PHE A 52 18.79 -2.19 6.33
N ARG A 53 19.77 -3.10 6.25
CA ARG A 53 21.20 -2.75 6.36
C ARG A 53 21.67 -1.83 5.23
N ARG A 54 21.21 -2.04 3.99
CA ARG A 54 21.57 -1.22 2.83
C ARG A 54 20.98 0.19 2.91
N HIS A 55 19.74 0.32 3.41
CA HIS A 55 19.02 1.60 3.43
C HIS A 55 19.12 2.35 4.78
N LEU A 56 19.60 1.70 5.84
CA LEU A 56 19.82 2.27 7.19
C LEU A 56 21.21 1.94 7.74
N PRO A 57 22.32 2.23 7.01
CA PRO A 57 23.67 1.79 7.41
C PRO A 57 24.16 2.38 8.75
N ASP A 58 23.67 3.56 9.15
CA ASP A 58 24.21 4.32 10.30
C ASP A 58 23.31 4.33 11.54
N ARG A 59 22.38 3.39 11.68
CA ARG A 59 21.32 3.42 12.72
C ARG A 59 20.46 4.69 12.66
N SER A 60 20.43 5.37 11.52
CA SER A 60 19.55 6.52 11.29
C SER A 60 18.09 6.10 11.54
N ILE A 61 17.36 6.94 12.26
CA ILE A 61 15.94 6.71 12.55
C ILE A 61 15.15 6.71 11.23
N LEU A 62 14.49 5.60 10.92
CA LEU A 62 13.51 5.51 9.84
C LEU A 62 12.23 6.21 10.30
N LYS A 63 12.02 7.43 9.81
CA LYS A 63 10.85 8.25 10.19
C LYS A 63 9.53 7.58 9.83
N ALA A 64 9.42 6.98 8.65
CA ALA A 64 8.26 6.18 8.31
C ALA A 64 8.56 5.16 7.22
N CYS A 65 7.82 4.06 7.22
CA CYS A 65 7.72 3.14 6.09
C CYS A 65 6.25 2.89 5.71
N LYS A 66 5.98 2.76 4.42
CA LYS A 66 4.72 2.21 3.91
C LYS A 66 4.98 0.76 3.51
N MET A 67 4.08 -0.15 3.87
CA MET A 67 4.20 -1.55 3.46
C MET A 67 2.84 -2.18 3.19
N ASP A 68 2.86 -3.26 2.39
CA ASP A 68 1.73 -4.17 2.31
C ASP A 68 1.57 -4.88 3.66
N LEU A 69 0.32 -4.98 4.11
CA LEU A 69 0.00 -5.63 5.36
C LEU A 69 0.46 -7.10 5.41
N ARG A 70 0.34 -7.84 4.31
CA ARG A 70 0.76 -9.24 4.22
C ARG A 70 2.23 -9.40 4.64
N LEU A 71 3.07 -8.45 4.29
CA LEU A 71 4.50 -8.44 4.64
C LEU A 71 4.76 -8.04 6.09
N LEU A 72 3.90 -7.19 6.66
CA LEU A 72 3.98 -6.86 8.08
C LEU A 72 3.70 -8.10 8.92
N ILE A 73 2.72 -8.92 8.53
CA ILE A 73 2.24 -10.07 9.31
C ILE A 73 2.88 -11.40 8.89
N ASP A 74 3.80 -11.41 7.92
CA ASP A 74 4.51 -12.61 7.50
C ASP A 74 5.47 -13.07 8.62
N PRO A 75 5.25 -14.27 9.21
CA PRO A 75 6.12 -14.78 10.28
C PRO A 75 7.60 -14.88 9.89
N SER A 76 7.90 -15.09 8.60
CA SER A 76 9.28 -15.17 8.11
C SER A 76 10.05 -13.84 8.21
N GLN A 77 9.33 -12.73 8.35
CA GLN A 77 9.90 -11.38 8.46
C GLN A 77 9.95 -10.85 9.90
N PHE A 78 9.40 -11.58 10.88
CA PHE A 78 9.24 -11.08 12.25
C PHE A 78 10.56 -10.67 12.90
N ASP A 79 11.62 -11.45 12.74
CA ASP A 79 12.92 -11.13 13.32
C ASP A 79 13.51 -9.84 12.74
N ALA A 80 13.36 -9.62 11.43
CA ALA A 80 13.78 -8.39 10.76
C ALA A 80 12.98 -7.18 11.28
N TRP A 81 11.67 -7.35 11.45
CA TRP A 81 10.78 -6.33 12.00
C TRP A 81 11.12 -5.97 13.44
N VAL A 82 11.32 -6.97 14.30
CA VAL A 82 11.69 -6.75 15.71
C VAL A 82 13.05 -6.05 15.80
N ALA A 83 14.02 -6.45 14.98
CA ALA A 83 15.33 -5.81 14.94
C ALA A 83 15.27 -4.35 14.43
N ALA A 84 14.38 -4.05 13.48
CA ALA A 84 14.20 -2.70 12.94
C ALA A 84 13.28 -1.82 13.80
N ALA A 85 12.40 -2.40 14.63
CA ALA A 85 11.41 -1.66 15.40
C ALA A 85 11.95 -0.48 16.21
N PRO A 86 13.14 -0.52 16.84
CA PRO A 86 13.70 0.63 17.56
C PRO A 86 14.03 1.83 16.67
N THR A 87 14.32 1.60 15.39
CA THR A 87 14.66 2.67 14.44
C THR A 87 13.46 3.20 13.68
N ILE A 88 12.32 2.50 13.70
CA ILE A 88 11.09 2.91 13.02
C ILE A 88 10.28 3.84 13.93
N CYS A 89 9.88 5.01 13.43
CA CYS A 89 8.90 5.86 14.13
C CYS A 89 7.47 5.48 13.76
N SER A 90 7.19 5.30 12.46
CA SER A 90 5.83 5.05 11.97
C SER A 90 5.78 3.99 10.88
N VAL A 91 4.78 3.11 10.93
CA VAL A 91 4.42 2.12 9.92
C VAL A 91 3.07 2.53 9.33
N LEU A 92 3.00 2.74 8.03
CA LEU A 92 1.78 3.13 7.33
C LEU A 92 1.25 1.94 6.54
N VAL A 93 0.08 1.43 6.94
CA VAL A 93 -0.62 0.34 6.25
C VAL A 93 -1.81 0.94 5.50
N SER A 94 -1.73 1.02 4.18
CA SER A 94 -2.84 1.53 3.39
C SER A 94 -3.88 0.44 3.15
N TYR A 95 -5.15 0.74 3.38
CA TYR A 95 -6.27 -0.13 3.05
C TYR A 95 -7.22 0.54 2.06
N ARG A 96 -7.98 -0.27 1.34
CA ARG A 96 -8.97 0.14 0.34
C ARG A 96 -10.19 -0.79 0.42
N SER A 97 -11.32 -0.36 -0.13
CA SER A 97 -12.47 -1.25 -0.38
C SER A 97 -11.99 -2.58 -1.00
N PRO A 98 -12.38 -3.74 -0.45
CA PRO A 98 -11.81 -5.01 -0.87
C PRO A 98 -12.09 -5.32 -2.35
N SER A 99 -13.31 -5.06 -2.83
CA SER A 99 -13.66 -5.28 -4.24
C SER A 99 -12.87 -4.39 -5.19
N GLU A 100 -12.68 -3.12 -4.84
CA GLU A 100 -11.86 -2.20 -5.65
C GLU A 100 -10.40 -2.65 -5.71
N GLN A 101 -9.85 -3.08 -4.57
CA GLN A 101 -8.47 -3.54 -4.51
C GLN A 101 -8.29 -4.87 -5.26
N ALA A 102 -9.20 -5.83 -5.09
CA ALA A 102 -9.14 -7.11 -5.78
C ALA A 102 -9.19 -6.94 -7.30
N ARG A 103 -10.06 -6.06 -7.80
CA ARG A 103 -10.12 -5.72 -9.22
C ARG A 103 -8.85 -5.01 -9.67
N SER A 104 -8.32 -4.08 -8.87
CA SER A 104 -7.10 -3.35 -9.18
C SER A 104 -5.93 -4.32 -9.34
N GLU A 105 -5.76 -5.22 -8.38
CA GLU A 105 -4.72 -6.26 -8.40
C GLU A 105 -4.90 -7.21 -9.57
N PHE A 106 -6.13 -7.64 -9.88
CA PHE A 106 -6.37 -8.47 -11.06
C PHE A 106 -5.89 -7.81 -12.36
N LEU A 107 -6.14 -6.50 -12.52
CA LEU A 107 -5.67 -5.76 -13.70
C LEU A 107 -4.15 -5.54 -13.69
N THR A 108 -3.55 -5.27 -12.52
CA THR A 108 -2.12 -4.90 -12.43
C THR A 108 -1.17 -6.08 -12.28
N SER A 109 -1.51 -7.10 -11.50
CA SER A 109 -0.64 -8.28 -11.27
C SER A 109 -1.09 -9.51 -12.06
N GLY A 110 -2.39 -9.68 -12.27
CA GLY A 110 -2.93 -10.80 -13.07
C GLY A 110 -2.67 -10.68 -14.57
N LEU A 111 -2.58 -9.45 -15.11
CA LEU A 111 -2.60 -9.20 -16.56
C LEU A 111 -1.48 -8.30 -17.08
N ALA A 112 -0.95 -7.38 -16.27
CA ALA A 112 0.07 -6.45 -16.77
C ALA A 112 1.42 -7.12 -17.07
N HIS A 113 1.67 -8.34 -16.58
CA HIS A 113 2.87 -9.11 -16.91
C HIS A 113 2.71 -9.98 -18.16
N THR A 114 1.49 -10.14 -18.67
CA THR A 114 1.19 -11.00 -19.81
C THR A 114 0.86 -10.20 -21.08
N GLY A 115 0.64 -8.87 -20.96
CA GLY A 115 0.24 -8.02 -22.08
C GLY A 115 -1.16 -8.34 -22.63
N ILE A 116 -1.97 -9.06 -21.85
CA ILE A 116 -3.31 -9.50 -22.25
C ILE A 116 -4.33 -8.41 -21.97
N ASP A 117 -5.17 -8.10 -22.97
CA ASP A 117 -6.33 -7.23 -22.82
C ASP A 117 -7.27 -7.79 -21.73
N PRO A 118 -7.56 -7.04 -20.66
CA PRO A 118 -8.45 -7.46 -19.58
C PRO A 118 -9.86 -7.86 -20.02
N SER A 119 -10.33 -7.38 -21.17
CA SER A 119 -11.64 -7.73 -21.72
C SER A 119 -11.72 -9.16 -22.26
N GLY A 120 -10.57 -9.77 -22.60
CA GLY A 120 -10.46 -11.12 -23.18
C GLY A 120 -10.20 -12.23 -22.15
N VAL A 121 -10.13 -11.91 -20.87
CA VAL A 121 -9.74 -12.86 -19.82
C VAL A 121 -10.90 -13.75 -19.44
N ASP A 122 -10.64 -15.06 -19.33
CA ASP A 122 -11.62 -16.05 -18.90
C ASP A 122 -12.34 -15.59 -17.62
N PRO A 123 -13.68 -15.43 -17.65
CA PRO A 123 -14.47 -15.06 -16.48
C PRO A 123 -14.22 -15.96 -15.27
N ARG A 124 -13.91 -17.24 -15.48
CA ARG A 124 -13.57 -18.18 -14.41
C ARG A 124 -12.22 -17.87 -13.78
N ALA A 125 -11.19 -17.57 -14.58
CA ALA A 125 -9.87 -17.19 -14.06
C ALA A 125 -9.97 -15.90 -13.23
N ARG A 126 -10.73 -14.91 -13.72
CA ARG A 126 -11.04 -13.70 -12.96
C ARG A 126 -11.73 -14.00 -11.65
N PHE A 127 -12.77 -14.83 -11.65
CA PHE A 127 -13.49 -15.23 -10.44
C PHE A 127 -12.52 -15.83 -9.42
N MET A 128 -11.75 -16.85 -9.83
CA MET A 128 -10.80 -17.55 -8.96
C MET A 128 -9.78 -16.59 -8.35
N PHE A 129 -9.21 -15.68 -9.14
CA PHE A 129 -8.25 -14.69 -8.66
C PHE A 129 -8.89 -13.76 -7.63
N ILE A 130 -10.02 -13.14 -7.98
CA ILE A 130 -10.68 -12.15 -7.12
C ILE A 130 -11.12 -12.80 -5.80
N THR A 131 -11.73 -14.00 -5.83
CA THR A 131 -12.15 -14.66 -4.58
C THR A 131 -10.97 -15.07 -3.72
N SER A 132 -9.88 -15.58 -4.31
CA SER A 132 -8.66 -15.90 -3.57
C SER A 132 -8.08 -14.65 -2.91
N PHE A 133 -8.00 -13.55 -3.64
CA PHE A 133 -7.54 -12.27 -3.10
C PHE A 133 -8.42 -11.79 -1.94
N LEU A 134 -9.75 -11.88 -2.06
CA LEU A 134 -10.68 -11.44 -1.01
C LEU A 134 -10.56 -12.27 0.27
N GLU A 135 -10.34 -13.59 0.14
CA GLU A 135 -10.07 -14.46 1.29
C GLU A 135 -8.75 -14.09 1.98
N GLU A 136 -7.69 -13.86 1.21
CA GLU A 136 -6.41 -13.37 1.73
C GLU A 136 -6.55 -11.99 2.39
N TYR A 137 -7.26 -11.06 1.76
CA TYR A 137 -7.53 -9.74 2.29
C TYR A 137 -8.19 -9.85 3.67
N ARG A 138 -9.26 -10.64 3.79
CA ARG A 138 -9.96 -10.85 5.07
C ARG A 138 -9.00 -11.40 6.13
N ASN A 139 -8.23 -12.43 5.78
CA ASN A 139 -7.32 -13.08 6.71
C ASN A 139 -6.23 -12.10 7.18
N ASN A 140 -5.61 -11.37 6.25
CA ASN A 140 -4.52 -10.44 6.54
C ASN A 140 -5.00 -9.27 7.41
N TYR A 141 -6.08 -8.60 7.03
CA TYR A 141 -6.58 -7.43 7.77
C TYR A 141 -7.21 -7.80 9.12
N SER A 142 -7.73 -9.01 9.29
CA SER A 142 -8.08 -9.51 10.62
C SER A 142 -6.86 -9.57 11.54
N ALA A 143 -5.66 -9.83 11.00
CA ALA A 143 -4.43 -9.92 11.77
C ALA A 143 -3.87 -8.56 12.21
N VAL A 144 -4.23 -7.44 11.55
CA VAL A 144 -3.89 -6.08 12.03
C VAL A 144 -4.35 -5.88 13.46
N THR A 145 -5.59 -6.27 13.75
CA THR A 145 -6.17 -6.15 15.09
C THR A 145 -5.46 -7.03 16.13
N LYS A 146 -4.69 -8.01 15.66
CA LYS A 146 -3.90 -8.93 16.47
C LYS A 146 -2.45 -8.48 16.61
N LEU A 147 -1.97 -7.49 15.85
CA LEU A 147 -0.59 -6.98 15.97
C LEU A 147 -0.25 -6.52 17.39
N SER A 148 -1.24 -6.03 18.15
CA SER A 148 -1.10 -5.66 19.56
C SER A 148 -0.73 -6.83 20.47
N HIS A 149 -0.81 -8.08 19.98
CA HIS A 149 -0.54 -9.30 20.74
C HIS A 149 0.49 -10.16 19.98
N GLY A 150 1.68 -10.34 20.56
CA GLY A 150 2.72 -11.22 20.01
C GLY A 150 4.03 -10.50 19.65
N PRO A 151 4.89 -11.11 18.79
CA PRO A 151 6.25 -10.63 18.52
C PRO A 151 6.32 -9.22 17.93
N LEU A 152 5.28 -8.79 17.20
CA LEU A 152 5.20 -7.48 16.56
C LEU A 152 4.48 -6.41 17.39
N SER A 153 4.15 -6.70 18.65
CA SER A 153 3.48 -5.74 19.54
C SER A 153 4.20 -4.39 19.65
N VAL A 154 5.53 -4.38 19.58
CA VAL A 154 6.34 -3.14 19.55
C VAL A 154 6.08 -2.25 18.33
N LEU A 155 5.62 -2.82 17.22
CA LEU A 155 5.22 -2.07 16.02
C LEU A 155 3.76 -1.66 16.04
N ALA A 156 2.92 -2.28 16.88
CA ALA A 156 1.48 -2.01 16.90
C ALA A 156 1.17 -0.54 17.22
N GLU A 157 1.86 0.04 18.20
CA GLU A 157 1.71 1.45 18.58
C GLU A 157 2.23 2.44 17.52
N LYS A 158 3.07 1.94 16.61
CA LYS A 158 3.67 2.71 15.51
C LYS A 158 2.90 2.52 14.21
N THR A 159 1.93 1.60 14.17
CA THR A 159 1.22 1.23 12.96
C THR A 159 -0.03 2.07 12.82
N HIS A 160 -0.15 2.74 11.68
CA HIS A 160 -1.26 3.59 11.33
C HIS A 160 -1.94 3.06 10.08
N VAL A 161 -3.27 2.94 10.15
CA VAL A 161 -4.07 2.59 8.99
C VAL A 161 -4.40 3.84 8.18
N VAL A 162 -4.15 3.78 6.87
CA VAL A 162 -4.38 4.90 5.95
C VAL A 162 -5.42 4.49 4.92
N ASP A 163 -6.53 5.22 4.86
CA ASP A 163 -7.56 4.97 3.87
C ASP A 163 -7.10 5.50 2.51
N PHE A 164 -7.04 4.63 1.51
CA PHE A 164 -6.66 5.01 0.15
C PHE A 164 -7.62 6.04 -0.46
N ALA A 165 -8.89 6.06 -0.07
CA ALA A 165 -9.88 7.01 -0.60
C ALA A 165 -9.53 8.48 -0.28
N GLU A 166 -8.73 8.72 0.76
CA GLU A 166 -8.29 10.08 1.14
C GLU A 166 -7.46 10.76 0.05
N ILE A 167 -6.89 9.99 -0.89
CA ILE A 167 -6.15 10.51 -2.04
C ILE A 167 -6.99 11.44 -2.94
N ALA A 168 -8.33 11.38 -2.85
CA ALA A 168 -9.24 12.29 -3.54
C ALA A 168 -9.04 13.76 -3.13
N ASN A 169 -8.56 14.01 -1.91
CA ASN A 169 -8.05 15.30 -1.50
C ASN A 169 -6.53 15.18 -1.26
N SER A 170 -5.78 15.34 -2.34
CA SER A 170 -4.32 15.18 -2.35
C SER A 170 -3.61 16.00 -1.27
N ARG A 171 -4.08 17.22 -0.99
CA ARG A 171 -3.49 18.09 0.02
C ARG A 171 -3.68 17.52 1.43
N SER A 172 -4.92 17.21 1.80
CA SER A 172 -5.23 16.63 3.12
C SER A 172 -4.60 15.26 3.31
N TYR A 173 -4.50 14.46 2.25
CA TYR A 173 -3.78 13.19 2.29
C TYR A 173 -2.29 13.40 2.61
N VAL A 174 -1.62 14.32 1.91
CA VAL A 174 -0.19 14.61 2.16
C VAL A 174 0.04 15.19 3.55
N GLU A 175 -0.83 16.10 4.02
CA GLU A 175 -0.81 16.63 5.40
C GLU A 175 -0.88 15.50 6.42
N ARG A 176 -1.81 14.56 6.24
CA ARG A 176 -1.95 13.43 7.14
C ARG A 176 -0.72 12.52 7.13
N ILE A 177 -0.21 12.18 5.94
CA ILE A 177 0.98 11.33 5.83
C ILE A 177 2.19 12.00 6.51
N ALA A 178 2.38 13.31 6.33
CA ALA A 178 3.42 14.05 7.01
C ALA A 178 3.23 14.03 8.54
N GLY A 179 1.99 14.23 9.02
CA GLY A 179 1.65 14.17 10.44
C GLY A 179 1.92 12.79 11.07
N LEU A 180 1.43 11.72 10.45
CA LEU A 180 1.64 10.35 10.91
C LEU A 180 3.12 9.95 10.91
N ALA A 181 3.91 10.48 9.96
CA ALA A 181 5.35 10.25 9.87
C ALA A 181 6.19 11.25 10.70
N ALA A 182 5.55 12.16 11.44
CA ALA A 182 6.19 13.23 12.20
C ALA A 182 7.21 14.04 11.39
N LEU A 183 6.84 14.37 10.15
CA LEU A 183 7.68 15.13 9.21
C LEU A 183 7.36 16.62 9.27
N GLN A 184 8.37 17.42 8.99
CA GLN A 184 8.26 18.87 8.81
C GLN A 184 8.79 19.21 7.41
N PRO A 185 8.03 18.86 6.35
CA PRO A 185 8.46 19.11 4.98
C PRO A 185 8.55 20.61 4.72
N THR A 186 9.49 21.02 3.89
CA THR A 186 9.49 22.37 3.31
C THR A 186 8.25 22.55 2.42
N GLU A 187 7.82 23.80 2.21
CA GLU A 187 6.70 24.12 1.31
C GLU A 187 6.88 23.49 -0.08
N LYS A 188 8.11 23.55 -0.61
CA LYS A 188 8.46 22.94 -1.89
C LYS A 188 8.33 21.41 -1.90
N GLU A 189 8.73 20.73 -0.83
CA GLU A 189 8.57 19.26 -0.72
C GLU A 189 7.10 18.88 -0.62
N PHE A 190 6.34 19.63 0.16
CA PHE A 190 4.92 19.46 0.33
C PHE A 190 4.17 19.63 -1.00
N ASP A 191 4.40 20.73 -1.71
CA ASP A 191 3.74 21.01 -2.99
C ASP A 191 4.09 19.96 -4.06
N ARG A 192 5.35 19.49 -4.08
CA ARG A 192 5.75 18.39 -4.96
C ARG A 192 5.02 17.09 -4.61
N ALA A 193 4.87 16.77 -3.33
CA ALA A 193 4.14 15.59 -2.88
C ALA A 193 2.65 15.66 -3.26
N VAL A 194 2.03 16.83 -3.16
CA VAL A 194 0.64 17.06 -3.58
C VAL A 194 0.49 16.93 -5.09
N ALA A 195 1.35 17.59 -5.87
CA ALA A 195 1.32 17.55 -7.33
C ALA A 195 1.56 16.16 -7.91
N ASN A 196 2.26 15.28 -7.19
CA ASN A 196 2.50 13.90 -7.60
C ASN A 196 1.26 12.99 -7.48
N ILE A 197 0.23 13.44 -6.75
CA ILE A 197 -1.03 12.70 -6.64
C ILE A 197 -1.94 13.16 -7.78
N ASP A 198 -1.89 12.44 -8.89
CA ASP A 198 -2.68 12.77 -10.07
C ASP A 198 -4.17 12.42 -9.83
N PRO A 199 -5.08 13.40 -9.84
CA PRO A 199 -6.51 13.17 -9.70
C PRO A 199 -7.11 12.44 -10.91
N GLY A 200 -6.47 12.51 -12.08
CA GLY A 200 -6.86 11.86 -13.34
C GLY A 200 -6.46 10.38 -13.46
N LEU A 201 -5.74 9.83 -12.47
CA LEU A 201 -5.44 8.39 -12.47
C LEU A 201 -6.74 7.58 -12.41
N MET A 202 -6.83 6.58 -13.29
CA MET A 202 -7.91 5.62 -13.28
C MET A 202 -7.94 4.93 -11.91
N ARG A 203 -9.04 5.12 -11.20
CA ARG A 203 -9.30 4.46 -9.92
C ARG A 203 -10.55 3.65 -10.10
N ILE A 204 -10.43 2.34 -9.89
CA ILE A 204 -11.58 1.44 -9.87
C ILE A 204 -12.48 1.82 -8.70
N ARG A 205 -13.70 2.26 -8.97
CA ARG A 205 -14.64 2.60 -7.90
C ARG A 205 -15.62 1.46 -7.68
N ALA A 206 -16.03 1.26 -6.44
CA ALA A 206 -16.95 0.18 -6.10
C ALA A 206 -18.27 0.26 -6.89
N ASP A 207 -18.76 1.47 -7.20
CA ASP A 207 -19.96 1.70 -8.01
C ASP A 207 -19.79 1.34 -9.50
N GLU A 208 -18.57 1.35 -10.02
CA GLU A 208 -18.22 0.92 -11.38
C GLU A 208 -18.09 -0.61 -11.52
N LEU A 209 -18.04 -1.34 -10.41
CA LEU A 209 -17.93 -2.81 -10.41
C LEU A 209 -19.27 -3.50 -10.66
N ASP A 210 -19.21 -4.72 -11.19
CA ASP A 210 -20.38 -5.59 -11.30
C ASP A 210 -20.92 -5.94 -9.89
N GLU A 211 -22.24 -5.96 -9.74
CA GLU A 211 -22.90 -6.38 -8.52
C GLU A 211 -22.51 -7.81 -8.07
N HIS A 212 -22.18 -8.69 -9.01
CA HIS A 212 -21.63 -10.01 -8.70
C HIS A 212 -20.26 -9.89 -8.00
N GLU A 213 -19.36 -9.05 -8.48
CA GLU A 213 -18.02 -8.85 -7.89
C GLU A 213 -18.13 -8.20 -6.51
N ARG A 214 -19.03 -7.23 -6.33
CA ARG A 214 -19.34 -6.65 -5.01
C ARG A 214 -19.90 -7.67 -4.02
N ARG A 215 -20.77 -8.58 -4.49
CA ARG A 215 -21.35 -9.64 -3.64
C ARG A 215 -20.30 -10.64 -3.17
N TRP A 216 -19.25 -10.93 -3.95
CA TRP A 216 -18.19 -11.83 -3.49
C TRP A 216 -17.48 -11.30 -2.25
N SER A 217 -17.19 -10.00 -2.19
CA SER A 217 -16.55 -9.38 -1.01
C SER A 217 -17.41 -9.53 0.25
N ARG A 218 -18.71 -9.23 0.14
CA ARG A 218 -19.67 -9.43 1.25
C ARG A 218 -19.76 -10.89 1.68
N ASN A 219 -19.95 -11.80 0.74
CA ASN A 219 -20.15 -13.22 1.03
C ASN A 219 -18.91 -13.89 1.65
N LEU A 220 -17.72 -13.41 1.30
CA LEU A 220 -16.46 -13.90 1.85
C LEU A 220 -16.09 -13.22 3.18
N GLY A 221 -16.81 -12.16 3.58
CA GLY A 221 -16.59 -11.42 4.82
C GLY A 221 -15.45 -10.39 4.75
N ALA A 222 -14.98 -10.04 3.55
CA ALA A 222 -13.92 -9.04 3.38
C ALA A 222 -14.41 -7.62 3.71
N ASP A 223 -15.67 -7.31 3.37
CA ASP A 223 -16.30 -6.01 3.70
C ASP A 223 -16.42 -5.81 5.21
N GLU A 224 -16.67 -6.86 5.98
CA GLU A 224 -16.81 -6.78 7.44
C GLU A 224 -15.49 -6.40 8.11
N VAL A 225 -14.38 -6.94 7.61
CA VAL A 225 -13.03 -6.57 8.06
C VAL A 225 -12.69 -5.15 7.62
N PHE A 226 -13.03 -4.76 6.39
CA PHE A 226 -12.86 -3.38 5.93
C PHE A 226 -13.60 -2.37 6.83
N GLU A 227 -14.85 -2.64 7.19
CA GLU A 227 -15.62 -1.80 8.11
C GLU A 227 -14.99 -1.71 9.51
N GLN A 228 -14.35 -2.78 9.99
CA GLN A 228 -13.58 -2.72 11.25
C GLN A 228 -12.39 -1.78 11.14
N LEU A 229 -11.63 -1.82 10.04
CA LEU A 229 -10.52 -0.89 9.80
C LEU A 229 -10.98 0.57 9.70
N VAL A 230 -12.10 0.82 9.02
CA VAL A 230 -12.72 2.16 8.94
C VAL A 230 -13.06 2.68 10.35
N ARG A 231 -13.59 1.82 11.22
CA ARG A 231 -13.89 2.18 12.61
C ARG A 231 -12.63 2.41 13.45
N LEU A 232 -11.58 1.61 13.26
CA LEU A 232 -10.29 1.78 13.93
C LEU A 232 -9.67 3.14 13.58
N ARG A 233 -9.62 3.46 12.29
CA ARG A 233 -9.16 4.77 11.79
C ARG A 233 -9.90 5.93 12.47
N LYS A 234 -11.22 5.85 12.59
CA LYS A 234 -12.04 6.91 13.22
C LYS A 234 -11.75 7.13 14.70
N LYS A 235 -11.14 6.16 15.39
CA LYS A 235 -10.72 6.33 16.79
C LYS A 235 -9.35 7.01 16.93
N GLU A 236 -8.56 7.02 15.86
CA GLU A 236 -7.21 7.62 15.81
C GLU A 236 -7.24 9.09 15.35
N SER A 237 -8.37 9.57 14.83
CA SER A 237 -8.57 10.95 14.32
C SER A 237 -9.34 11.80 15.35
#